data_AF-R9MPK1-F1
#
_entry.id   AF-R9MPK1-F1
#
_cell.length_a   1.000
_cell.length_b   1.000
_cell.length_c   1.000
_cell.angle_alpha   90.00
_cell.angle_beta   90.00
_cell.angle_gamma   90.00
#
_symmetry.space_group_name_H-M   'P 1'
#
loop_
_entity.id
_entity.type
_entity.pdbx_description
1 polymer ?
#
loop_
_entity_poly.entity_id
_entity_poly.type
_entity_poly.pdbx_seq_one_letter_code
_entity_poly.pdbx_strand_id
1 'polypeptide(L)'
;MNILMIGNGFDLEHGLPTKYTDFLKFIKDFNQAYYSPNNASAIREFENIYFSSAFRNDIKISDHEIIVNALRKLIYGNLWINYFIKVHDEHLFLKENWIDFESEISSVVQTMDRLIKYYDNYRLTGVEDTVLCNLCMETLTKFVDKESLEIDRIKANIKPMILDLNRLICALEIYIEYYINHMNIQYYNPDILYNSFDKIISFNYSQTYLHLYAAVQNIDNYHFVHGYTRFDLFFLKNLEESPNILEIYMSENNMVLGIDEYLPDDRKDKEMDFLPFKKYYQRIYKNTTNNYKNWLKEIDENPELNKQNTLYIFGHSLDVTDGDILRDLINHNGINTIIYYKNKKQLEQQITNLVKVLGSDTLIEKVYGNDPCITFQQQRKREEKAESEAPLQSTIWELNAMPSPGKELDKIVLNYINKKIEQKDLKYFSSQHMVISLFDSLQKLGLRKKFFHKLLPIACELPVNSTFDYGQWAYIHFDNSFKCDSDTMRFIDCVNEHNSNQVASNQSTDYKKIKYDHISHQKICLDKTHYSQLVKEILSNLNGYFCGSYDKYWNYLVKISCGPAKKIARETIQEFINSTDDDCDIIQYNHLLHLMDEYEYKNGN
;
A
#
# COMPACT_ATOMS: atom_id res chain seq x y z
N MET A 1 -4.72 -17.55 -14.95
CA MET A 1 -4.72 -16.48 -13.94
C MET A 1 -4.10 -16.98 -12.64
N ASN A 2 -3.02 -16.37 -12.20
CA ASN A 2 -2.33 -16.63 -10.94
C ASN A 2 -2.75 -15.58 -9.90
N ILE A 3 -3.47 -16.01 -8.86
CA ILE A 3 -3.94 -15.14 -7.78
C ILE A 3 -3.09 -15.42 -6.55
N LEU A 4 -2.42 -14.41 -5.99
CA LEU A 4 -1.74 -14.54 -4.70
C LEU A 4 -2.61 -13.98 -3.58
N MET A 5 -2.90 -14.81 -2.58
CA MET A 5 -3.53 -14.43 -1.33
C MET A 5 -2.47 -14.34 -0.22
N ILE A 6 -2.38 -13.18 0.43
CA ILE A 6 -1.48 -12.95 1.55
C ILE A 6 -2.23 -12.58 2.84
N GLY A 7 -1.71 -13.06 3.97
CA GLY A 7 -2.17 -12.68 5.31
C GLY A 7 -1.00 -12.35 6.24
N ASN A 8 -1.26 -12.12 7.53
CA ASN A 8 -0.28 -11.46 8.43
C ASN A 8 1.07 -12.21 8.51
N GLY A 9 1.07 -13.52 8.33
CA GLY A 9 2.29 -14.33 8.25
C GLY A 9 3.23 -13.92 7.11
N PHE A 10 2.74 -13.23 6.08
CA PHE A 10 3.56 -12.61 5.04
C PHE A 10 4.44 -11.50 5.62
N ASP A 11 3.88 -10.55 6.38
CA ASP A 11 4.64 -9.47 7.00
C ASP A 11 5.67 -10.02 8.01
N LEU A 12 5.27 -11.04 8.78
CA LEU A 12 6.16 -11.74 9.71
C LEU A 12 7.32 -12.44 9.00
N GLU A 13 7.09 -12.99 7.81
CA GLU A 13 8.16 -13.59 7.01
C GLU A 13 9.19 -12.54 6.57
N HIS A 14 8.76 -11.29 6.35
CA HIS A 14 9.61 -10.15 6.03
C HIS A 14 10.24 -9.48 7.27
N GLY A 15 9.93 -9.98 8.47
CA GLY A 15 10.51 -9.49 9.73
C GLY A 15 9.84 -8.24 10.29
N LEU A 16 8.64 -7.90 9.81
CA LEU A 16 7.88 -6.76 10.32
C LEU A 16 7.12 -7.13 11.60
N PRO A 17 7.06 -6.23 12.60
CA PRO A 17 6.37 -6.48 13.87
C PRO A 17 4.87 -6.22 13.76
N THR A 18 4.15 -7.08 13.05
CA THR A 18 2.73 -6.91 12.73
C THR A 18 1.79 -7.79 13.56
N LYS A 19 2.27 -8.40 14.64
CA LYS A 19 1.39 -9.12 15.57
C LYS A 19 0.62 -8.13 16.43
N TYR A 20 -0.57 -8.52 16.89
CA TYR A 20 -1.28 -7.74 17.90
C TYR A 20 -0.48 -7.56 19.19
N THR A 21 0.37 -8.54 19.56
CA THR A 21 1.29 -8.39 20.70
C THR A 21 2.33 -7.29 20.48
N ASP A 22 2.79 -7.08 19.25
CA ASP A 22 3.75 -6.03 18.90
C ASP A 22 3.07 -4.65 19.00
N PHE A 23 1.84 -4.54 18.49
CA PHE A 23 1.01 -3.34 18.63
C PHE A 23 0.71 -3.02 20.11
N LEU A 24 0.28 -4.00 20.92
CA LEU A 24 0.03 -3.79 22.35
C LEU A 24 1.29 -3.34 23.08
N LYS A 25 2.46 -3.91 22.74
CA LYS A 25 3.74 -3.47 23.30
C LYS A 25 4.03 -2.02 22.93
N PHE A 26 3.88 -1.65 21.66
CA PHE A 26 4.03 -0.27 21.20
C PHE A 26 3.13 0.69 21.98
N ILE A 27 1.87 0.33 22.22
CA ILE A 27 0.93 1.16 23.00
C ILE A 27 1.35 1.27 24.48
N LYS A 28 1.84 0.19 25.09
CA LYS A 28 2.36 0.21 26.47
C LYS A 28 3.58 1.13 26.59
N ASP A 29 4.53 0.99 25.67
CA ASP A 29 5.75 1.81 25.62
C ASP A 29 5.37 3.29 25.40
N PHE A 30 4.41 3.58 24.52
CA PHE A 30 3.85 4.92 24.31
C PHE A 30 3.23 5.50 25.59
N ASN A 31 2.36 4.74 26.26
CA ASN A 31 1.70 5.19 27.48
C ASN A 31 2.71 5.43 28.61
N GLN A 32 3.71 4.57 28.75
CA GLN A 32 4.78 4.76 29.72
C GLN A 32 5.59 6.02 29.43
N ALA A 33 5.91 6.29 28.17
CA ALA A 33 6.64 7.49 27.79
C ALA A 33 5.85 8.77 28.08
N TYR A 34 4.56 8.79 27.74
CA TYR A 34 3.74 10.00 27.78
C TYR A 34 3.14 10.32 29.16
N TYR A 35 2.81 9.30 29.96
CA TYR A 35 2.10 9.47 31.23
C TYR A 35 2.98 9.24 32.48
N SER A 36 4.29 8.99 32.32
CA SER A 36 5.18 8.77 33.46
C SER A 36 5.47 10.08 34.24
N PRO A 37 5.51 10.06 35.60
CA PRO A 37 5.55 11.27 36.43
C PRO A 37 6.87 12.08 36.44
N ASN A 38 7.87 11.77 35.60
CA ASN A 38 9.21 12.36 35.73
C ASN A 38 9.49 13.43 34.66
N ASN A 39 9.54 14.69 35.13
CA ASN A 39 10.04 15.91 34.50
C ASN A 39 9.76 16.10 32.99
N ALA A 40 9.01 17.15 32.65
CA ALA A 40 8.70 17.58 31.28
C ALA A 40 9.91 17.72 30.34
N SER A 41 11.14 17.85 30.87
CA SER A 41 12.38 17.84 30.08
C SER A 41 12.81 16.43 29.64
N ALA A 42 12.64 15.41 30.49
CA ALA A 42 12.94 14.02 30.17
C ALA A 42 11.89 13.41 29.22
N ILE A 43 10.63 13.87 29.34
CA ILE A 43 9.55 13.55 28.40
C ILE A 43 9.89 14.07 27.00
N ARG A 44 10.27 15.36 26.82
CA ARG A 44 10.65 15.88 25.49
C ARG A 44 11.89 15.22 24.89
N GLU A 45 12.85 14.81 25.72
CA GLU A 45 14.08 14.15 25.27
C GLU A 45 13.81 12.69 24.88
N PHE A 46 12.96 11.97 25.64
CA PHE A 46 12.51 10.62 25.29
C PHE A 46 11.50 10.61 24.14
N GLU A 47 10.57 11.56 24.07
CA GLU A 47 9.68 11.78 22.93
C GLU A 47 10.50 12.03 21.67
N ASN A 48 11.53 12.90 21.73
CA ASN A 48 12.42 13.09 20.60
C ASN A 48 13.19 11.82 20.25
N ILE A 49 13.80 11.09 21.19
CA ILE A 49 14.64 9.92 20.88
C ILE A 49 13.79 8.70 20.47
N TYR A 50 12.71 8.39 21.18
CA TYR A 50 11.82 7.27 20.86
C TYR A 50 11.02 7.54 19.60
N PHE A 51 10.44 8.74 19.39
CA PHE A 51 9.67 9.00 18.17
C PHE A 51 10.52 9.32 16.94
N SER A 52 11.73 9.86 17.09
CA SER A 52 12.70 9.96 15.97
C SER A 52 13.41 8.65 15.65
N SER A 53 13.28 7.61 16.48
CA SER A 53 13.78 6.26 16.17
C SER A 53 12.66 5.26 15.85
N ALA A 54 11.44 5.50 16.33
CA ALA A 54 10.26 4.67 16.09
C ALA A 54 9.51 5.09 14.82
N PHE A 55 9.32 6.39 14.60
CA PHE A 55 8.65 6.88 13.39
C PHE A 55 9.66 7.35 12.36
N ARG A 56 9.26 7.32 11.09
CA ARG A 56 10.07 7.67 9.93
C ARG A 56 10.91 8.95 10.13
N ASN A 57 12.23 8.83 10.03
CA ASN A 57 13.20 9.89 10.34
C ASN A 57 13.15 11.12 9.41
N ASP A 58 12.43 11.05 8.29
CA ASP A 58 12.27 12.15 7.33
C ASP A 58 11.01 13.00 7.59
N ILE A 59 10.18 12.59 8.56
CA ILE A 59 9.06 13.39 9.06
C ILE A 59 9.62 14.59 9.82
N LYS A 60 9.09 15.79 9.56
CA LYS A 60 9.53 16.98 10.29
C LYS A 60 9.17 16.83 11.77
N ILE A 61 9.95 17.40 12.67
CA ILE A 61 9.64 17.38 14.12
C ILE A 61 8.23 17.91 14.41
N SER A 62 7.79 18.97 13.71
CA SER A 62 6.42 19.52 13.79
C SER A 62 5.32 18.52 13.45
N ASP A 63 5.65 17.54 12.61
CA ASP A 63 4.72 16.59 12.03
C ASP A 63 4.59 15.35 12.93
N HIS A 64 5.65 15.01 13.67
CA HIS A 64 5.60 14.00 14.74
C HIS A 64 4.63 14.38 15.85
N GLU A 65 4.56 15.67 16.22
CA GLU A 65 3.65 16.14 17.28
C GLU A 65 2.17 15.85 16.94
N ILE A 66 1.80 15.94 15.66
CA ILE A 66 0.44 15.66 15.19
C ILE A 66 0.12 14.18 15.36
N ILE A 67 1.04 13.30 14.94
CA ILE A 67 0.89 11.84 15.05
C ILE A 67 0.75 11.43 16.51
N VAL A 68 1.64 11.94 17.38
CA VAL A 68 1.64 11.67 18.82
C VAL A 68 0.34 12.17 19.47
N ASN A 69 -0.11 13.37 19.14
CA ASN A 69 -1.36 13.92 19.68
C ASN A 69 -2.58 13.15 19.21
N ALA A 70 -2.64 12.73 17.95
CA ALA A 70 -3.72 11.91 17.42
C ALA A 70 -3.75 10.55 18.13
N LEU A 71 -2.61 9.85 18.19
CA LEU A 71 -2.47 8.56 18.86
C LEU A 71 -2.89 8.66 20.32
N ARG A 72 -2.43 9.67 21.06
CA ARG A 72 -2.82 9.93 22.44
C ARG A 72 -4.34 10.02 22.60
N LYS A 73 -5.01 10.81 21.76
CA LYS A 73 -6.47 10.98 21.86
C LYS A 73 -7.22 9.70 21.49
N LEU A 74 -6.69 8.88 20.58
CA LEU A 74 -7.30 7.61 20.18
C LEU A 74 -7.19 6.54 21.29
N ILE A 75 -6.06 6.50 21.99
CA ILE A 75 -5.79 5.46 23.00
C ILE A 75 -6.33 5.80 24.39
N TYR A 76 -6.41 7.09 24.75
CA TYR A 76 -6.73 7.51 26.11
C TYR A 76 -8.12 7.06 26.55
N GLY A 77 -8.19 6.24 27.60
CA GLY A 77 -9.46 5.73 28.14
C GLY A 77 -10.21 4.79 27.20
N ASN A 78 -9.53 4.18 26.22
CA ASN A 78 -10.14 3.23 25.29
C ASN A 78 -10.40 1.87 25.98
N LEU A 79 -11.67 1.46 26.03
CA LEU A 79 -12.11 0.21 26.69
C LEU A 79 -11.44 -1.04 26.12
N TRP A 80 -11.34 -1.14 24.78
CA TRP A 80 -10.76 -2.30 24.11
C TRP A 80 -9.26 -2.42 24.35
N ILE A 81 -8.52 -1.31 24.26
CA ILE A 81 -7.08 -1.31 24.52
C ILE A 81 -6.80 -1.77 25.96
N ASN A 82 -7.53 -1.22 26.94
CA ASN A 82 -7.37 -1.59 28.34
C ASN A 82 -7.67 -3.09 28.56
N TYR A 83 -8.76 -3.58 27.95
CA TYR A 83 -9.13 -4.99 28.01
C TYR A 83 -8.08 -5.90 27.39
N PHE A 84 -7.60 -5.61 26.18
CA PHE A 84 -6.59 -6.42 25.51
C PHE A 84 -5.27 -6.44 26.26
N ILE A 85 -4.84 -5.30 26.83
CA ILE A 85 -3.65 -5.25 27.69
C ILE A 85 -3.81 -6.19 28.89
N LYS A 86 -4.97 -6.16 29.55
CA LYS A 86 -5.26 -7.02 30.71
C LYS A 86 -5.27 -8.50 30.33
N VAL A 87 -6.00 -8.87 29.28
CA VAL A 87 -6.09 -10.26 28.80
C VAL A 87 -4.72 -10.77 28.37
N HIS A 88 -3.95 -9.97 27.63
CA HIS A 88 -2.60 -10.35 27.24
C HIS A 88 -1.68 -10.57 28.44
N ASP A 89 -1.79 -9.75 29.50
CA ASP A 89 -1.00 -9.93 30.71
C ASP A 89 -1.40 -11.21 31.48
N GLU A 90 -2.69 -11.57 31.46
CA GLU A 90 -3.18 -12.87 31.95
C GLU A 90 -2.63 -14.05 31.12
N HIS A 91 -2.62 -13.95 29.79
CA HIS A 91 -2.04 -14.97 28.90
C HIS A 91 -0.53 -15.14 29.15
N LEU A 92 0.20 -14.02 29.28
CA LEU A 92 1.63 -14.05 29.60
C LEU A 92 1.92 -14.76 30.93
N PHE A 93 1.08 -14.54 31.95
CA PHE A 93 1.18 -15.26 33.22
C PHE A 93 1.03 -16.78 33.04
N LEU A 94 0.21 -17.21 32.09
CA LEU A 94 0.01 -18.61 31.70
C LEU A 94 1.04 -19.12 30.67
N LYS A 95 2.06 -18.33 30.33
CA LYS A 95 3.10 -18.61 29.33
C LYS A 95 2.58 -18.69 27.88
N GLU A 96 1.46 -18.01 27.61
CA GLU A 96 0.91 -17.83 26.28
C GLU A 96 1.21 -16.41 25.80
N ASN A 97 2.06 -16.28 24.77
CA ASN A 97 2.48 -14.98 24.23
C ASN A 97 1.77 -14.67 22.90
N TRP A 98 0.44 -14.78 22.91
CA TRP A 98 -0.40 -14.50 21.76
C TRP A 98 -1.78 -13.99 22.21
N ILE A 99 -2.43 -13.22 21.34
CA ILE A 99 -3.81 -12.74 21.51
C ILE A 99 -4.44 -12.62 20.13
N ASP A 100 -5.73 -12.89 20.05
CA ASP A 100 -6.55 -12.78 18.85
C ASP A 100 -7.66 -11.76 19.13
N PHE A 101 -7.54 -10.56 18.55
CA PHE A 101 -8.45 -9.46 18.83
C PHE A 101 -9.88 -9.82 18.42
N GLU A 102 -10.08 -10.47 17.29
CA GLU A 102 -11.39 -10.84 16.77
C GLU A 102 -12.10 -11.84 17.70
N SER A 103 -11.39 -12.86 18.17
CA SER A 103 -11.94 -13.83 19.13
C SER A 103 -12.33 -13.16 20.45
N GLU A 104 -11.48 -12.26 20.95
CA GLU A 104 -11.71 -11.52 22.18
C GLU A 104 -12.89 -10.53 22.06
N ILE A 105 -12.99 -9.79 20.94
CA ILE A 105 -14.15 -8.93 20.64
C ILE A 105 -15.42 -9.78 20.56
N SER A 106 -15.35 -10.95 19.91
CA SER A 106 -16.48 -11.86 19.74
C SER A 106 -17.00 -12.34 21.09
N SER A 107 -16.08 -12.73 21.98
CA SER A 107 -16.40 -13.14 23.35
C SER A 107 -17.13 -12.04 24.13
N VAL A 108 -16.60 -10.81 24.13
CA VAL A 108 -17.20 -9.67 24.84
C VAL A 108 -18.57 -9.31 24.24
N VAL A 109 -18.67 -9.20 22.91
CA VAL A 109 -19.93 -8.84 22.23
C VAL A 109 -21.01 -9.88 22.46
N GLN A 110 -20.71 -11.16 22.29
CA GLN A 110 -21.68 -12.23 22.54
C GLN A 110 -22.10 -12.29 24.01
N THR A 111 -21.17 -12.04 24.94
CA THR A 111 -21.50 -12.03 26.37
C THR A 111 -22.38 -10.84 26.74
N MET A 112 -22.13 -9.66 26.16
CA MET A 112 -22.98 -8.48 26.32
C MET A 112 -24.39 -8.74 25.78
N ASP A 113 -24.50 -9.33 24.60
CA ASP A 113 -25.78 -9.71 23.98
C ASP A 113 -26.57 -10.70 24.85
N ARG A 114 -25.90 -11.72 25.41
CA ARG A 114 -26.52 -12.68 26.35
C ARG A 114 -27.03 -12.01 27.62
N LEU A 115 -26.25 -11.10 28.21
CA LEU A 115 -26.64 -10.41 29.44
C LEU A 115 -27.83 -9.45 29.20
N ILE A 116 -27.86 -8.77 28.04
CA ILE A 116 -29.01 -7.96 27.63
C ILE A 116 -30.27 -8.82 27.54
N LYS A 117 -30.18 -9.97 26.88
CA LYS A 117 -31.31 -10.90 26.74
C LYS A 117 -31.78 -11.47 28.06
N TYR A 118 -30.85 -11.79 28.95
CA TYR A 118 -31.14 -12.19 30.31
C TYR A 118 -32.01 -11.14 31.02
N TYR A 119 -31.60 -9.87 30.97
CA TYR A 119 -32.35 -8.80 31.60
C TYR A 119 -33.70 -8.52 30.96
N ASP A 120 -33.79 -8.59 29.63
CA ASP A 120 -35.07 -8.44 28.92
C ASP A 120 -36.04 -9.58 29.31
N ASN A 121 -35.55 -10.81 29.43
CA ASN A 121 -36.36 -11.95 29.92
C ASN A 121 -36.78 -11.78 31.39
N TYR A 122 -35.85 -11.37 32.26
CA TYR A 122 -36.15 -11.09 33.67
C TYR A 122 -37.23 -10.01 33.82
N ARG A 123 -37.20 -8.95 33.01
CA ARG A 123 -38.27 -7.91 32.99
C ARG A 123 -39.62 -8.46 32.56
N LEU A 124 -39.65 -9.39 31.62
CA LEU A 124 -40.88 -9.97 31.07
C LEU A 124 -41.49 -11.03 31.98
N THR A 125 -40.66 -11.88 32.60
CA THR A 125 -41.11 -13.09 33.29
C THR A 125 -40.88 -13.08 34.80
N GLY A 126 -39.98 -12.21 35.29
CA GLY A 126 -39.52 -12.21 36.68
C GLY A 126 -38.64 -13.39 37.07
N VAL A 127 -38.26 -14.26 36.11
CA VAL A 127 -37.46 -15.46 36.37
C VAL A 127 -35.98 -15.11 36.38
N GLU A 128 -35.30 -15.45 37.48
CA GLU A 128 -33.88 -15.18 37.68
C GLU A 128 -33.02 -16.42 37.34
N ASP A 129 -32.14 -16.28 36.36
CA ASP A 129 -31.05 -17.22 36.06
C ASP A 129 -29.71 -16.64 36.56
N THR A 130 -29.49 -16.79 37.86
CA THR A 130 -28.31 -16.25 38.56
C THR A 130 -27.00 -16.85 38.04
N VAL A 131 -27.02 -18.08 37.54
CA VAL A 131 -25.82 -18.75 37.01
C VAL A 131 -25.37 -18.09 35.72
N LEU A 132 -26.30 -17.87 34.78
CA LEU A 132 -26.01 -17.15 33.53
C LEU A 132 -25.53 -15.73 33.81
N CYS A 133 -26.22 -15.01 34.70
CA CYS A 133 -25.84 -13.65 35.08
C CYS A 133 -24.41 -13.60 35.63
N ASN A 134 -24.06 -14.46 36.59
CA ASN A 134 -22.72 -14.50 37.17
C ASN A 134 -21.63 -14.80 36.12
N LEU A 135 -21.87 -15.75 35.22
CA LEU A 135 -20.93 -16.09 34.15
C LEU A 135 -20.69 -14.91 33.20
N CYS A 136 -21.75 -14.19 32.82
CA CYS A 136 -21.64 -12.99 32.01
C CYS A 136 -20.84 -11.89 32.73
N MET A 137 -21.11 -11.69 34.03
CA MET A 137 -20.45 -10.67 34.84
C MET A 137 -18.95 -10.95 35.01
N GLU A 138 -18.54 -12.21 35.21
CA GLU A 138 -17.12 -12.60 35.31
C GLU A 138 -16.31 -12.19 34.08
N THR A 139 -16.91 -12.30 32.89
CA THR A 139 -16.26 -11.92 31.63
C THR A 139 -16.29 -10.40 31.43
N LEU A 140 -17.46 -9.78 31.58
CA LEU A 140 -17.68 -8.37 31.22
C LEU A 140 -17.05 -7.38 32.22
N THR A 141 -16.88 -7.76 33.48
CA THR A 141 -16.20 -6.92 34.48
C THR A 141 -14.69 -6.76 34.22
N LYS A 142 -14.12 -7.58 33.33
CA LYS A 142 -12.77 -7.34 32.80
C LYS A 142 -12.73 -6.21 31.78
N PHE A 143 -13.86 -5.91 31.13
CA PHE A 143 -13.98 -5.00 30.00
C PHE A 143 -14.56 -3.63 30.42
N VAL A 144 -15.63 -3.63 31.22
CA VAL A 144 -16.28 -2.42 31.77
C VAL A 144 -16.50 -2.56 33.27
N ASP A 145 -16.72 -1.45 33.95
CA ASP A 145 -17.03 -1.47 35.38
C ASP A 145 -18.39 -2.14 35.67
N LYS A 146 -18.56 -2.62 36.90
CA LYS A 146 -19.75 -3.37 37.32
C LYS A 146 -21.03 -2.53 37.26
N GLU A 147 -20.97 -1.23 37.53
CA GLU A 147 -22.13 -0.33 37.54
C GLU A 147 -22.68 -0.13 36.13
N SER A 148 -21.78 -0.08 35.13
CA SER A 148 -22.16 -0.02 33.72
C SER A 148 -22.94 -1.26 33.25
N LEU A 149 -22.84 -2.40 33.94
CA LEU A 149 -23.52 -3.65 33.60
C LEU A 149 -24.92 -3.81 34.22
N GLU A 150 -25.40 -2.80 34.95
CA GLU A 150 -26.75 -2.80 35.51
C GLU A 150 -27.83 -2.83 34.41
N ILE A 151 -28.96 -3.45 34.72
CA ILE A 151 -30.11 -3.67 33.83
C ILE A 151 -30.58 -2.42 33.06
N ASP A 152 -30.50 -1.25 33.68
CA ASP A 152 -30.93 0.03 33.09
C ASP A 152 -29.82 0.72 32.28
N ARG A 153 -28.56 0.29 32.43
CA ARG A 153 -27.37 0.94 31.86
C ARG A 153 -26.69 0.11 30.77
N ILE A 154 -26.85 -1.21 30.79
CA ILE A 154 -26.10 -2.13 29.91
C ILE A 154 -26.20 -1.78 28.42
N LYS A 155 -27.40 -1.46 27.92
CA LYS A 155 -27.61 -1.08 26.50
C LYS A 155 -26.91 0.23 26.14
N ALA A 156 -26.67 1.12 27.10
CA ALA A 156 -25.98 2.38 26.88
C ALA A 156 -24.48 2.18 26.57
N ASN A 157 -23.88 1.04 26.93
CA ASN A 157 -22.48 0.74 26.66
C ASN A 157 -22.18 0.42 25.20
N ILE A 158 -23.19 -0.01 24.43
CA ILE A 158 -22.99 -0.47 23.03
C ILE A 158 -22.36 0.64 22.18
N LYS A 159 -22.84 1.89 22.31
CA LYS A 159 -22.31 3.03 21.56
C LYS A 159 -20.85 3.35 21.92
N PRO A 160 -20.47 3.52 23.21
CA PRO A 160 -19.07 3.63 23.63
C PRO A 160 -18.18 2.50 23.12
N MET A 161 -18.65 1.25 23.16
CA MET A 161 -17.88 0.10 22.65
C MET A 161 -17.57 0.23 21.16
N ILE A 162 -18.55 0.65 20.35
CA ILE A 162 -18.35 0.86 18.90
C ILE A 162 -17.37 2.01 18.65
N LEU A 163 -17.55 3.12 19.39
CA LEU A 163 -16.66 4.28 19.29
C LEU A 163 -15.21 3.91 19.62
N ASP A 164 -14.99 3.19 20.72
CA ASP A 164 -13.65 2.78 21.13
C ASP A 164 -13.04 1.73 20.21
N LEU A 165 -13.86 0.89 19.58
CA LEU A 165 -13.37 -0.02 18.54
C LEU A 165 -12.84 0.77 17.34
N ASN A 166 -13.58 1.78 16.86
CA ASN A 166 -13.10 2.64 15.78
C ASN A 166 -11.84 3.41 16.17
N ARG A 167 -11.76 3.91 17.41
CA ARG A 167 -10.55 4.58 17.92
C ARG A 167 -9.35 3.64 17.97
N LEU A 168 -9.54 2.39 18.39
CA LEU A 168 -8.51 1.34 18.37
C LEU A 168 -8.03 1.07 16.94
N ILE A 169 -8.94 0.91 15.98
CA ILE A 169 -8.61 0.64 14.58
C ILE A 169 -7.80 1.79 13.99
N CYS A 170 -8.18 3.04 14.28
CA CYS A 170 -7.41 4.21 13.89
C CYS A 170 -6.02 4.24 14.55
N ALA A 171 -5.90 3.90 15.85
CA ALA A 171 -4.59 3.81 16.50
C ALA A 171 -3.70 2.73 15.85
N LEU A 172 -4.30 1.61 15.42
CA LEU A 172 -3.63 0.57 14.66
C LEU A 172 -3.21 1.05 13.26
N GLU A 173 -4.05 1.82 12.57
CA GLU A 173 -3.68 2.44 11.29
C GLU A 173 -2.43 3.33 11.42
N ILE A 174 -2.39 4.18 12.47
CA ILE A 174 -1.22 5.02 12.76
C ILE A 174 0.03 4.18 12.97
N TYR A 175 -0.08 3.10 13.76
CA TYR A 175 1.02 2.18 13.98
C TYR A 175 1.51 1.57 12.65
N ILE A 176 0.61 1.04 11.83
CA ILE A 176 1.01 0.39 10.58
C ILE A 176 1.60 1.39 9.59
N GLU A 177 1.00 2.56 9.42
CA GLU A 177 1.46 3.55 8.45
C GLU A 177 2.80 4.15 8.85
N TYR A 178 2.91 4.67 10.07
CA TYR A 178 4.07 5.48 10.44
C TYR A 178 5.20 4.67 11.06
N TYR A 179 4.91 3.50 11.65
CA TYR A 179 5.91 2.62 12.27
C TYR A 179 6.29 1.45 11.36
N ILE A 180 5.32 0.73 10.77
CA ILE A 180 5.60 -0.52 10.02
C ILE A 180 5.98 -0.27 8.57
N ASN A 181 5.14 0.45 7.81
CA ASN A 181 5.26 0.61 6.36
C ASN A 181 6.57 1.28 5.92
N HIS A 182 7.24 1.98 6.84
CA HIS A 182 8.51 2.67 6.62
C HIS A 182 9.73 1.97 7.22
N MET A 183 9.56 0.78 7.81
CA MET A 183 10.71 0.02 8.27
C MET A 183 11.59 -0.40 7.10
N ASN A 184 12.90 -0.38 7.31
CA ASN A 184 13.82 -0.98 6.35
C ASN A 184 13.66 -2.51 6.38
N ILE A 185 12.95 -3.05 5.39
CA ILE A 185 12.69 -4.49 5.28
C ILE A 185 13.97 -5.19 4.83
N GLN A 186 14.55 -6.01 5.71
CA GLN A 186 15.82 -6.71 5.46
C GLN A 186 15.69 -7.99 4.65
N TYR A 187 14.48 -8.55 4.54
CA TYR A 187 14.28 -9.88 3.96
C TYR A 187 13.34 -9.84 2.75
N TYR A 188 13.49 -10.82 1.86
CA TYR A 188 12.49 -11.15 0.84
C TYR A 188 12.31 -12.67 0.77
N ASN A 189 11.21 -13.12 0.16
CA ASN A 189 10.94 -14.54 -0.04
C ASN A 189 11.04 -14.92 -1.53
N PRO A 190 11.93 -15.87 -1.89
CA PRO A 190 12.08 -16.35 -3.26
C PRO A 190 10.81 -16.89 -3.92
N ASP A 191 9.90 -17.53 -3.16
CA ASP A 191 8.63 -18.04 -3.71
C ASP A 191 7.66 -16.92 -4.09
N ILE A 192 7.85 -15.72 -3.54
CA ILE A 192 7.08 -14.54 -3.93
C ILE A 192 7.78 -13.82 -5.07
N LEU A 193 9.10 -13.65 -4.99
CA LEU A 193 9.87 -12.88 -5.98
C LEU A 193 9.90 -13.53 -7.37
N TYR A 194 10.12 -14.84 -7.44
CA TYR A 194 10.38 -15.55 -8.71
C TYR A 194 9.13 -16.14 -9.36
N ASN A 195 7.97 -16.04 -8.70
CA ASN A 195 6.69 -16.39 -9.27
C ASN A 195 6.02 -15.13 -9.82
N SER A 196 5.32 -15.28 -10.95
CA SER A 196 4.53 -14.21 -11.55
C SER A 196 3.07 -14.36 -11.12
N PHE A 197 2.51 -13.29 -10.54
CA PHE A 197 1.13 -13.23 -10.11
C PHE A 197 0.38 -12.17 -10.93
N ASP A 198 -0.83 -12.49 -11.36
CA ASP A 198 -1.68 -11.57 -12.13
C ASP A 198 -2.50 -10.66 -11.21
N LYS A 199 -2.93 -11.20 -10.05
CA LYS A 199 -3.85 -10.56 -9.11
C LYS A 199 -3.43 -10.84 -7.67
N ILE A 200 -3.59 -9.87 -6.77
CA ILE A 200 -3.25 -10.01 -5.35
C ILE A 200 -4.47 -9.75 -4.46
N ILE A 201 -4.71 -10.65 -3.51
CA ILE A 201 -5.69 -10.52 -2.43
C ILE A 201 -4.91 -10.38 -1.12
N SER A 202 -5.00 -9.21 -0.48
CA SER A 202 -4.36 -8.94 0.78
C SER A 202 -5.37 -8.87 1.91
N PHE A 203 -5.12 -9.68 2.93
CA PHE A 203 -5.73 -9.58 4.24
C PHE A 203 -4.89 -8.72 5.19
N ASN A 204 -3.67 -8.32 4.77
CA ASN A 204 -2.83 -7.41 5.54
C ASN A 204 -3.32 -5.98 5.38
N TYR A 205 -3.26 -5.23 6.47
CA TYR A 205 -3.47 -3.78 6.45
C TYR A 205 -2.24 -3.00 5.98
N SER A 206 -1.05 -3.61 6.08
CA SER A 206 0.21 -3.04 5.61
C SER A 206 0.32 -3.14 4.10
N GLN A 207 1.18 -2.30 3.52
CA GLN A 207 1.44 -2.27 2.08
C GLN A 207 2.73 -3.05 1.72
N THR A 208 3.15 -4.01 2.55
CA THR A 208 4.42 -4.74 2.42
C THR A 208 4.63 -5.33 1.03
N TYR A 209 3.59 -5.91 0.43
CA TYR A 209 3.70 -6.47 -0.93
C TYR A 209 3.87 -5.38 -1.99
N LEU A 210 3.08 -4.31 -1.90
CA LEU A 210 3.19 -3.17 -2.82
C LEU A 210 4.58 -2.56 -2.75
N HIS A 211 5.09 -2.42 -1.53
CA HIS A 211 6.44 -1.95 -1.30
C HIS A 211 7.42 -2.94 -1.93
N LEU A 212 7.50 -4.20 -1.51
CA LEU A 212 8.58 -5.10 -1.89
C LEU A 212 8.52 -5.68 -3.32
N TYR A 213 7.33 -5.96 -3.85
CA TYR A 213 7.16 -6.85 -5.01
C TYR A 213 6.40 -6.21 -6.18
N ALA A 214 5.48 -5.27 -5.95
CA ALA A 214 4.60 -4.78 -7.02
C ALA A 214 5.35 -4.07 -8.15
N ALA A 215 6.38 -3.28 -7.85
CA ALA A 215 7.20 -2.60 -8.87
C ALA A 215 7.99 -3.59 -9.75
N VAL A 216 8.40 -4.73 -9.19
CA VAL A 216 9.13 -5.79 -9.91
C VAL A 216 8.17 -6.59 -10.80
N GLN A 217 6.95 -6.81 -10.34
CA GLN A 217 6.00 -7.71 -10.99
C GLN A 217 4.99 -6.99 -11.90
N ASN A 218 5.05 -5.65 -11.97
CA ASN A 218 4.19 -4.80 -12.80
C ASN A 218 2.68 -5.08 -12.57
N ILE A 219 2.28 -5.19 -11.29
CA ILE A 219 0.91 -5.58 -10.91
C ILE A 219 0.08 -4.37 -10.54
N ASP A 220 -0.98 -4.11 -11.32
CA ASP A 220 -1.95 -3.04 -11.07
C ASP A 220 -3.22 -3.53 -10.33
N ASN A 221 -3.39 -4.86 -10.20
CA ASN A 221 -4.61 -5.48 -9.67
C ASN A 221 -4.40 -6.03 -8.25
N TYR A 222 -4.30 -5.11 -7.29
CA TYR A 222 -4.16 -5.40 -5.88
C TYR A 222 -5.46 -5.11 -5.12
N HIS A 223 -5.89 -6.05 -4.29
CA HIS A 223 -7.14 -5.94 -3.55
C HIS A 223 -6.95 -6.15 -2.04
N PHE A 224 -7.27 -5.13 -1.25
CA PHE A 224 -7.26 -5.19 0.22
C PHE A 224 -8.65 -5.52 0.76
N VAL A 225 -8.84 -6.77 1.19
CA VAL A 225 -10.12 -7.30 1.66
C VAL A 225 -10.60 -6.61 2.94
N HIS A 226 -9.67 -6.39 3.87
CA HIS A 226 -9.95 -5.79 5.17
C HIS A 226 -9.58 -4.31 5.22
N GLY A 227 -9.45 -3.64 4.07
CA GLY A 227 -8.89 -2.29 4.00
C GLY A 227 -7.39 -2.26 4.28
N TYR A 228 -6.82 -1.06 4.31
CA TYR A 228 -5.39 -0.83 4.44
C TYR A 228 -5.12 0.60 4.90
N THR A 229 -3.88 0.90 5.28
CA THR A 229 -3.52 2.27 5.63
C THR A 229 -3.73 3.21 4.43
N ARG A 230 -4.67 4.15 4.54
CA ARG A 230 -5.05 5.05 3.43
C ARG A 230 -4.81 6.50 3.74
N PHE A 231 -4.85 6.87 5.01
CA PHE A 231 -5.02 8.26 5.38
C PHE A 231 -3.70 8.89 5.79
N ASP A 232 -3.29 9.90 5.01
CA ASP A 232 -2.20 10.77 5.40
C ASP A 232 -2.66 11.74 6.49
N LEU A 233 -2.21 11.52 7.73
CA LEU A 233 -2.48 12.42 8.86
C LEU A 233 -2.05 13.87 8.59
N PHE A 234 -1.23 14.16 7.58
CA PHE A 234 -0.87 15.53 7.21
C PHE A 234 -2.03 16.32 6.60
N PHE A 235 -3.11 15.68 6.15
CA PHE A 235 -4.38 16.36 5.89
C PHE A 235 -4.95 17.05 7.15
N LEU A 236 -4.59 16.59 8.35
CA LEU A 236 -5.05 17.16 9.62
C LEU A 236 -4.32 18.47 9.99
N LYS A 237 -3.17 18.79 9.38
CA LYS A 237 -2.47 20.07 9.57
C LYS A 237 -3.34 21.27 9.22
N ASN A 238 -4.14 21.13 8.17
CA ASN A 238 -5.03 22.18 7.69
C ASN A 238 -6.36 22.23 8.47
N LEU A 239 -6.53 21.35 9.46
CA LEU A 239 -7.76 21.18 10.22
C LEU A 239 -7.58 21.42 11.72
N GLU A 240 -6.42 21.89 12.19
CA GLU A 240 -6.11 22.10 13.63
C GLU A 240 -7.17 22.92 14.38
N GLU A 241 -7.90 23.80 13.69
CA GLU A 241 -8.99 24.61 14.25
C GLU A 241 -10.36 23.90 14.31
N SER A 242 -10.50 22.71 13.73
CA SER A 242 -11.77 21.96 13.70
C SER A 242 -11.93 21.10 14.96
N PRO A 243 -13.03 21.24 15.72
CA PRO A 243 -13.28 20.43 16.92
C PRO A 243 -13.49 18.92 16.64
N ASN A 244 -13.66 18.51 15.37
CA ASN A 244 -14.06 17.16 14.96
C ASN A 244 -13.00 16.38 14.14
N ILE A 245 -11.72 16.76 14.20
CA ILE A 245 -10.60 16.12 13.45
C ILE A 245 -10.61 14.58 13.57
N LEU A 246 -10.79 14.06 14.79
CA LEU A 246 -10.78 12.61 15.01
C LEU A 246 -12.01 11.91 14.45
N GLU A 247 -13.15 12.59 14.40
CA GLU A 247 -14.37 12.07 13.80
C GLU A 247 -14.19 11.92 12.29
N ILE A 248 -13.59 12.93 11.64
CA ILE A 248 -13.23 12.89 10.22
C ILE A 248 -12.21 11.76 9.98
N TYR A 249 -11.17 11.67 10.80
CA TYR A 249 -10.18 10.59 10.67
C TYR A 249 -10.81 9.20 10.79
N MET A 250 -11.70 8.99 11.77
CA MET A 250 -12.43 7.74 11.95
C MET A 250 -13.39 7.45 10.79
N SER A 251 -13.99 8.46 10.16
CA SER A 251 -14.89 8.25 9.01
C SER A 251 -14.15 7.88 7.73
N GLU A 252 -12.92 8.34 7.56
CA GLU A 252 -12.08 8.03 6.39
C GLU A 252 -11.32 6.70 6.53
N ASN A 253 -11.15 6.19 7.76
CA ASN A 253 -10.52 4.90 7.99
C ASN A 253 -11.33 3.75 7.34
N ASN A 254 -10.65 2.96 6.49
CA ASN A 254 -11.29 1.83 5.80
C ASN A 254 -10.92 0.45 6.35
N MET A 255 -10.13 0.36 7.43
CA MET A 255 -9.68 -0.91 8.01
C MET A 255 -10.82 -1.66 8.70
N VAL A 256 -10.96 -2.94 8.41
CA VAL A 256 -11.99 -3.82 8.96
C VAL A 256 -11.37 -4.68 10.07
N LEU A 257 -11.85 -4.51 11.30
CA LEU A 257 -11.50 -5.31 12.47
C LEU A 257 -12.81 -5.59 13.22
N GLY A 258 -13.45 -6.68 12.82
CA GLY A 258 -14.77 -7.06 13.32
C GLY A 258 -14.86 -8.56 13.51
N ILE A 259 -16.05 -9.01 13.90
CA ILE A 259 -16.35 -10.41 14.19
C ILE A 259 -17.29 -11.00 13.15
N ASP A 260 -17.36 -12.32 13.10
CA ASP A 260 -18.31 -13.03 12.24
C ASP A 260 -19.75 -12.88 12.71
N GLU A 261 -20.67 -13.31 11.84
CA GLU A 261 -22.04 -13.53 12.27
C GLU A 261 -22.11 -14.73 13.23
N TYR A 262 -22.65 -14.48 14.44
CA TYR A 262 -22.82 -15.48 15.49
C TYR A 262 -24.30 -15.79 15.75
N LEU A 263 -25.20 -14.98 15.19
CA LEU A 263 -26.64 -15.16 15.30
C LEU A 263 -27.13 -16.20 14.28
N PRO A 264 -28.10 -17.04 14.67
CA PRO A 264 -28.74 -17.98 13.75
C PRO A 264 -29.61 -17.25 12.71
N ASP A 265 -29.94 -17.95 11.62
CA ASP A 265 -30.67 -17.40 10.46
C ASP A 265 -32.02 -16.76 10.81
N ASP A 266 -32.70 -17.26 11.83
CA ASP A 266 -34.00 -16.74 12.27
C ASP A 266 -33.91 -15.41 13.03
N ARG A 267 -32.69 -15.01 13.43
CA ARG A 267 -32.40 -13.85 14.29
C ARG A 267 -31.47 -12.81 13.65
N LYS A 268 -30.52 -13.23 12.81
CA LYS A 268 -29.48 -12.35 12.24
C LYS A 268 -30.03 -11.14 11.48
N ASP A 269 -31.20 -11.27 10.84
CA ASP A 269 -31.82 -10.19 10.07
C ASP A 269 -32.81 -9.33 10.88
N LYS A 270 -32.91 -9.55 12.20
CA LYS A 270 -33.82 -8.84 13.11
C LYS A 270 -33.10 -8.08 14.21
N GLU A 271 -31.98 -8.62 14.69
CA GLU A 271 -31.22 -8.07 15.82
C GLU A 271 -30.07 -7.21 15.32
N MET A 272 -30.19 -5.88 15.46
CA MET A 272 -29.28 -4.92 14.83
C MET A 272 -28.31 -4.22 15.81
N ASP A 273 -28.47 -4.41 17.12
CA ASP A 273 -27.73 -3.65 18.14
C ASP A 273 -26.20 -3.81 18.00
N PHE A 274 -25.74 -5.02 17.68
CA PHE A 274 -24.32 -5.36 17.51
C PHE A 274 -23.87 -5.48 16.06
N LEU A 275 -24.73 -5.08 15.10
CA LEU A 275 -24.41 -5.09 13.68
C LEU A 275 -23.09 -4.36 13.34
N PRO A 276 -22.76 -3.20 13.97
CA PRO A 276 -21.51 -2.49 13.69
C PRO A 276 -20.22 -3.26 14.02
N PHE A 277 -20.29 -4.30 14.84
CA PHE A 277 -19.15 -5.18 15.13
C PHE A 277 -18.91 -6.22 14.04
N LYS A 278 -19.86 -6.44 13.13
CA LYS A 278 -19.79 -7.50 12.13
C LYS A 278 -18.87 -7.12 10.97
N LYS A 279 -17.98 -8.03 10.57
CA LYS A 279 -17.04 -7.79 9.45
C LYS A 279 -17.78 -7.42 8.16
N TYR A 280 -18.85 -8.15 7.80
CA TYR A 280 -19.59 -7.87 6.56
C TYR A 280 -20.20 -6.46 6.57
N TYR A 281 -20.72 -6.01 7.73
CA TYR A 281 -21.22 -4.66 7.90
C TYR A 281 -20.10 -3.64 7.72
N GLN A 282 -18.96 -3.83 8.39
CA GLN A 282 -17.82 -2.92 8.28
C GLN A 282 -17.29 -2.85 6.85
N ARG A 283 -17.19 -3.98 6.14
CA ARG A 283 -16.78 -4.03 4.72
C ARG A 283 -17.71 -3.20 3.82
N ILE A 284 -19.02 -3.33 4.01
CA ILE A 284 -20.03 -2.55 3.26
C ILE A 284 -19.95 -1.07 3.64
N TYR A 285 -19.95 -0.77 4.94
CA TYR A 285 -19.95 0.60 5.46
C TYR A 285 -18.69 1.38 5.05
N LYS A 286 -17.53 0.73 5.09
CA LYS A 286 -16.23 1.32 4.72
C LYS A 286 -15.91 1.21 3.24
N ASN A 287 -16.83 0.65 2.44
CA ASN A 287 -16.67 0.43 1.00
C ASN A 287 -15.34 -0.27 0.65
N THR A 288 -14.97 -1.29 1.44
CA THR A 288 -13.88 -2.18 1.03
C THR A 288 -14.37 -2.95 -0.18
N THR A 289 -13.64 -2.85 -1.29
CA THR A 289 -14.05 -3.46 -2.56
C THR A 289 -14.18 -4.98 -2.44
N ASN A 290 -14.83 -5.64 -3.40
CA ASN A 290 -14.89 -7.12 -3.48
C ASN A 290 -14.41 -7.55 -4.87
N ASN A 291 -13.29 -6.98 -5.31
CA ASN A 291 -12.84 -7.08 -6.70
C ASN A 291 -12.55 -8.53 -7.13
N TYR A 292 -12.20 -9.41 -6.18
CA TYR A 292 -11.95 -10.82 -6.47
C TYR A 292 -13.17 -11.54 -7.06
N LYS A 293 -14.40 -11.10 -6.76
CA LYS A 293 -15.62 -11.67 -7.35
C LYS A 293 -15.70 -11.43 -8.85
N ASN A 294 -15.17 -10.30 -9.34
CA ASN A 294 -15.07 -10.05 -10.77
C ASN A 294 -14.03 -10.98 -11.42
N TRP A 295 -12.95 -11.32 -10.71
CA TRP A 295 -11.94 -12.26 -11.20
C TRP A 295 -12.50 -13.68 -11.27
N LEU A 296 -13.30 -14.11 -10.29
CA LEU A 296 -14.03 -15.38 -10.35
C LEU A 296 -14.98 -15.45 -11.56
N LYS A 297 -15.71 -14.34 -11.82
CA LYS A 297 -16.57 -14.24 -13.00
C LYS A 297 -15.78 -14.31 -14.32
N GLU A 298 -14.61 -13.68 -14.38
CA GLU A 298 -13.71 -13.73 -15.54
C GLU A 298 -13.23 -15.16 -15.82
N ILE A 299 -12.96 -15.94 -14.77
CA ILE A 299 -12.64 -17.38 -14.86
C ILE A 299 -13.86 -18.13 -15.42
N ASP A 300 -15.05 -17.93 -14.86
CA ASP A 300 -16.27 -18.60 -15.33
C ASP A 300 -16.60 -18.32 -16.81
N GLU A 301 -16.37 -17.09 -17.27
CA GLU A 301 -16.65 -16.66 -18.64
C GLU A 301 -15.61 -17.14 -19.66
N ASN A 302 -14.44 -17.60 -19.23
CA ASN A 302 -13.35 -18.05 -20.09
C ASN A 302 -12.94 -19.51 -19.81
N PRO A 303 -13.78 -20.51 -20.12
CA PRO A 303 -13.54 -21.92 -19.77
C PRO A 303 -12.28 -22.54 -20.38
N GLU A 304 -11.74 -21.99 -21.47
CA GLU A 304 -10.44 -22.39 -22.04
C GLU A 304 -9.25 -22.01 -21.12
N LEU A 305 -9.39 -20.98 -20.28
CA LEU A 305 -8.40 -20.57 -19.26
C LEU A 305 -8.52 -21.40 -17.97
N ASN A 306 -9.64 -22.10 -17.75
CA ASN A 306 -9.95 -22.80 -16.48
C ASN A 306 -9.03 -23.96 -16.14
N LYS A 307 -8.20 -24.43 -17.08
CA LYS A 307 -7.21 -25.47 -16.81
C LYS A 307 -5.88 -24.96 -16.24
N GLN A 308 -5.70 -23.64 -16.08
CA GLN A 308 -4.41 -23.07 -15.65
C GLN A 308 -4.52 -22.02 -14.53
N ASN A 309 -5.70 -21.74 -13.96
CA ASN A 309 -5.78 -20.76 -12.87
C ASN A 309 -5.28 -21.36 -11.55
N THR A 310 -4.45 -20.59 -10.84
CA THR A 310 -3.84 -21.03 -9.59
C THR A 310 -3.96 -19.96 -8.52
N LEU A 311 -4.55 -20.33 -7.39
CA LEU A 311 -4.55 -19.57 -6.14
C LEU A 311 -3.35 -19.98 -5.30
N TYR A 312 -2.46 -19.03 -5.02
CA TYR A 312 -1.33 -19.20 -4.12
C TYR A 312 -1.70 -18.56 -2.78
N ILE A 313 -1.63 -19.30 -1.69
CA ILE A 313 -1.90 -18.78 -0.34
C ILE A 313 -0.60 -18.75 0.45
N PHE A 314 -0.15 -17.56 0.83
CA PHE A 314 1.10 -17.37 1.56
C PHE A 314 0.89 -16.57 2.85
N GLY A 315 1.31 -17.14 3.98
CA GLY A 315 1.26 -16.43 5.26
C GLY A 315 -0.15 -16.16 5.80
N HIS A 316 -1.20 -16.71 5.19
CA HIS A 316 -2.58 -16.61 5.69
C HIS A 316 -2.86 -17.67 6.78
N SER A 317 -3.68 -17.33 7.77
CA SER A 317 -4.07 -18.22 8.88
C SER A 317 -5.04 -19.35 8.45
N LEU A 318 -5.75 -19.11 7.34
CA LEU A 318 -6.85 -19.93 6.82
C LEU A 318 -8.01 -20.06 7.82
N ASP A 319 -8.13 -19.11 8.73
CA ASP A 319 -9.08 -19.16 9.83
C ASP A 319 -10.54 -19.03 9.36
N VAL A 320 -11.47 -19.54 10.19
CA VAL A 320 -12.92 -19.48 9.92
C VAL A 320 -13.43 -18.06 9.76
N THR A 321 -12.74 -17.10 10.38
CA THR A 321 -13.05 -15.67 10.33
C THR A 321 -12.88 -15.01 8.96
N ASP A 322 -12.24 -15.70 8.02
CA ASP A 322 -12.15 -15.31 6.60
C ASP A 322 -12.76 -16.40 5.69
N GLY A 323 -13.55 -17.29 6.29
CA GLY A 323 -14.06 -18.51 5.66
C GLY A 323 -14.99 -18.26 4.48
N ASP A 324 -15.70 -17.12 4.43
CA ASP A 324 -16.54 -16.75 3.29
C ASP A 324 -15.71 -16.59 2.01
N ILE A 325 -14.62 -15.83 2.07
CA ILE A 325 -13.73 -15.58 0.93
C ILE A 325 -12.92 -16.82 0.59
N LEU A 326 -12.44 -17.55 1.61
CA LEU A 326 -11.71 -18.81 1.41
C LEU A 326 -12.58 -19.85 0.70
N ARG A 327 -13.85 -20.00 1.09
CA ARG A 327 -14.80 -20.91 0.41
C ARG A 327 -15.05 -20.48 -1.04
N ASP A 328 -15.30 -19.20 -1.28
CA ASP A 328 -15.56 -18.68 -2.63
C ASP A 328 -14.40 -18.97 -3.59
N LEU A 329 -13.14 -18.89 -3.12
CA LEU A 329 -11.95 -19.09 -3.95
C LEU A 329 -11.51 -20.56 -4.05
N ILE A 330 -11.45 -21.29 -2.93
CA ILE A 330 -10.91 -22.67 -2.90
C ILE A 330 -11.91 -23.68 -3.49
N ASN A 331 -13.21 -23.43 -3.36
CA ASN A 331 -14.24 -24.30 -3.93
C ASN A 331 -14.60 -23.97 -5.38
N HIS A 332 -14.05 -22.89 -5.96
CA HIS A 332 -14.35 -22.50 -7.33
C HIS A 332 -13.84 -23.55 -8.34
N ASN A 333 -14.66 -23.85 -9.34
CA ASN A 333 -14.34 -24.83 -10.37
C ASN A 333 -13.38 -24.21 -11.40
N GLY A 334 -12.17 -24.74 -11.49
CA GLY A 334 -11.14 -24.22 -12.40
C GLY A 334 -10.02 -23.43 -11.72
N ILE A 335 -9.95 -23.48 -10.37
CA ILE A 335 -8.85 -22.95 -9.59
C ILE A 335 -8.11 -24.08 -8.88
N ASN A 336 -6.82 -24.24 -9.18
CA ASN A 336 -5.90 -25.02 -8.37
C ASN A 336 -5.40 -24.16 -7.20
N THR A 337 -5.21 -24.74 -6.02
CA THR A 337 -4.78 -24.02 -4.83
C THR A 337 -3.44 -24.56 -4.33
N ILE A 338 -2.45 -23.69 -4.19
CA ILE A 338 -1.15 -23.98 -3.57
C ILE A 338 -1.07 -23.24 -2.24
N ILE A 339 -0.91 -23.97 -1.15
CA ILE A 339 -0.87 -23.42 0.20
C ILE A 339 0.55 -23.56 0.74
N TYR A 340 1.20 -22.41 0.98
CA TYR A 340 2.55 -22.37 1.51
C TYR A 340 2.59 -22.55 3.03
N TYR A 341 3.53 -23.36 3.50
CA TYR A 341 3.80 -23.56 4.92
C TYR A 341 5.30 -23.47 5.24
N LYS A 342 5.64 -22.85 6.37
CA LYS A 342 7.01 -22.68 6.86
C LYS A 342 7.56 -23.94 7.52
N ASN A 343 6.74 -24.61 8.32
CA ASN A 343 7.13 -25.79 9.09
C ASN A 343 5.91 -26.68 9.34
N LYS A 344 6.15 -27.89 9.87
CA LYS A 344 5.10 -28.88 10.12
C LYS A 344 4.05 -28.41 11.13
N LYS A 345 4.42 -27.58 12.11
CA LYS A 345 3.47 -27.00 13.07
C LYS A 345 2.48 -26.06 12.38
N GLN A 346 2.95 -25.20 11.48
CA GLN A 346 2.06 -24.34 10.68
C GLN A 346 1.18 -25.17 9.74
N LEU A 347 1.73 -26.22 9.11
CA LEU A 347 0.96 -27.11 8.26
C LEU A 347 -0.21 -27.77 9.01
N GLU A 348 0.04 -28.28 10.23
CA GLU A 348 -0.99 -28.86 11.10
C GLU A 348 -2.10 -27.85 11.42
N GLN A 349 -1.71 -26.61 11.76
CA GLN A 349 -2.65 -25.52 12.02
C GLN A 349 -3.49 -25.18 10.77
N GLN A 350 -2.85 -25.08 9.61
CA GLN A 350 -3.52 -24.77 8.34
C GLN A 350 -4.52 -25.86 7.95
N ILE A 351 -4.15 -27.14 8.10
CA ILE A 351 -5.07 -28.27 7.85
C ILE A 351 -6.26 -28.20 8.81
N THR A 352 -6.01 -27.98 10.11
CA THR A 352 -7.08 -27.88 11.12
C THR A 352 -8.06 -26.76 10.79
N ASN A 353 -7.56 -25.61 10.38
CA ASN A 353 -8.40 -24.47 10.02
C ASN A 353 -9.18 -24.71 8.71
N LEU A 354 -8.55 -25.32 7.69
CA LEU A 354 -9.26 -25.70 6.47
C LEU A 354 -10.37 -26.72 6.70
N VAL A 355 -10.19 -27.69 7.62
CA VAL A 355 -11.27 -28.62 8.01
C VAL A 355 -12.46 -27.85 8.57
N LYS A 356 -12.23 -26.81 9.39
CA LYS A 356 -13.31 -25.96 9.92
C LYS A 356 -13.98 -25.12 8.82
N VAL A 357 -13.21 -24.67 7.81
CA VAL A 357 -13.71 -23.80 6.74
C VAL A 357 -14.48 -24.57 5.66
N LEU A 358 -13.97 -25.74 5.23
CA LEU A 358 -14.46 -26.53 4.08
C LEU A 358 -15.21 -27.80 4.47
N GLY A 359 -14.99 -28.31 5.69
CA GLY A 359 -15.39 -29.66 6.09
C GLY A 359 -14.32 -30.72 5.75
N SER A 360 -14.30 -31.81 6.52
CA SER A 360 -13.31 -32.89 6.36
C SER A 360 -13.40 -33.57 5.00
N ASP A 361 -14.60 -33.90 4.55
CA ASP A 361 -14.82 -34.71 3.35
C ASP A 361 -14.42 -33.92 2.10
N THR A 362 -14.81 -32.65 2.03
CA THR A 362 -14.42 -31.71 0.97
C THR A 362 -12.90 -31.55 0.88
N LEU A 363 -12.23 -31.40 2.03
CA LEU A 363 -10.79 -31.23 2.06
C LEU A 363 -10.05 -32.50 1.60
N ILE A 364 -10.50 -33.67 2.04
CA ILE A 364 -9.91 -34.96 1.64
C ILE A 364 -10.05 -35.15 0.12
N GLU A 365 -11.24 -34.91 -0.44
CA GLU A 365 -11.47 -35.03 -1.89
C GLU A 365 -10.59 -34.05 -2.68
N LYS A 366 -10.45 -32.81 -2.23
CA LYS A 366 -9.62 -31.81 -2.91
C LYS A 366 -8.11 -32.06 -2.80
N VAL A 367 -7.64 -32.87 -1.86
CA VAL A 367 -6.21 -33.18 -1.69
C VAL A 367 -5.82 -34.55 -2.27
N TYR A 368 -6.68 -35.56 -2.11
CA TYR A 368 -6.40 -36.96 -2.47
C TYR A 368 -7.46 -37.62 -3.35
N GLY A 369 -8.53 -36.90 -3.72
CA GLY A 369 -9.61 -37.41 -4.54
C GLY A 369 -9.20 -37.65 -5.98
N ASN A 370 -10.20 -37.85 -6.85
CA ASN A 370 -9.96 -38.20 -8.25
C ASN A 370 -9.39 -37.03 -9.08
N ASP A 371 -9.66 -35.80 -8.65
CA ASP A 371 -9.17 -34.56 -9.27
C ASP A 371 -8.63 -33.61 -8.18
N PRO A 372 -7.44 -33.90 -7.63
CA PRO A 372 -6.89 -33.14 -6.52
C PRO A 372 -6.51 -31.72 -6.96
N CYS A 373 -7.07 -30.72 -6.30
CA CYS A 373 -6.87 -29.32 -6.62
C CYS A 373 -6.18 -28.52 -5.50
N ILE A 374 -5.91 -29.11 -4.32
CA ILE A 374 -5.17 -28.46 -3.22
C ILE A 374 -3.82 -29.14 -3.04
N THR A 375 -2.75 -28.34 -3.08
CA THR A 375 -1.38 -28.78 -2.82
C THR A 375 -0.77 -27.98 -1.66
N PHE A 376 -0.23 -28.68 -0.66
CA PHE A 376 0.56 -28.06 0.41
C PHE A 376 2.03 -28.04 0.02
N GLN A 377 2.62 -26.85 -0.07
CA GLN A 377 4.01 -26.65 -0.46
C GLN A 377 4.82 -26.03 0.68
N GLN A 378 5.96 -26.64 1.00
CA GLN A 378 6.86 -26.02 1.97
C GLN A 378 7.50 -24.78 1.32
N GLN A 379 7.39 -23.62 1.96
CA GLN A 379 8.01 -22.39 1.45
C GLN A 379 9.54 -22.45 1.56
N ARG A 380 10.21 -21.79 0.61
CA ARG A 380 11.64 -21.51 0.63
C ARG A 380 11.96 -20.58 1.79
N LYS A 381 13.19 -20.72 2.30
CA LYS A 381 13.70 -19.81 3.32
C LYS A 381 13.79 -18.41 2.72
N ARG A 382 13.35 -17.41 3.48
CA ARG A 382 13.65 -16.01 3.18
C ARG A 382 15.16 -15.77 3.05
N GLU A 383 15.52 -14.81 2.22
CA GLU A 383 16.88 -14.37 1.97
C GLU A 383 17.06 -12.95 2.50
N GLU A 384 18.26 -12.64 2.99
CA GLU A 384 18.62 -11.31 3.50
C GLU A 384 19.11 -10.42 2.34
N LYS A 385 18.73 -9.15 2.37
CA LYS A 385 19.27 -8.14 1.46
C LYS A 385 20.70 -7.83 1.90
N ALA A 386 21.69 -8.36 1.20
CA ALA A 386 23.09 -8.14 1.57
C ALA A 386 23.48 -6.66 1.41
N GLU A 387 23.95 -5.98 2.46
CA GLU A 387 24.40 -4.57 2.36
C GLU A 387 25.64 -4.39 1.44
N SER A 388 26.47 -5.44 1.29
CA SER A 388 27.65 -5.43 0.40
C SER A 388 27.41 -6.02 -0.99
N GLU A 389 26.31 -6.77 -1.15
CA GLU A 389 25.85 -7.45 -2.36
C GLU A 389 24.36 -7.17 -2.61
N ALA A 390 23.89 -5.93 -2.38
CA ALA A 390 22.48 -5.61 -2.57
C ALA A 390 22.12 -6.02 -3.99
N PRO A 391 21.16 -6.94 -4.21
CA PRO A 391 20.78 -7.29 -5.57
C PRO A 391 20.37 -6.00 -6.27
N LEU A 392 20.78 -5.79 -7.52
CA LEU A 392 20.39 -4.59 -8.27
C LEU A 392 18.87 -4.36 -8.23
N GLN A 393 18.09 -5.43 -8.10
CA GLN A 393 16.65 -5.41 -7.87
C GLN A 393 16.21 -4.67 -6.60
N SER A 394 16.94 -4.79 -5.49
CA SER A 394 16.70 -4.04 -4.25
C SER A 394 17.01 -2.55 -4.42
N THR A 395 18.03 -2.21 -5.22
CA THR A 395 18.37 -0.82 -5.52
C THR A 395 17.35 -0.17 -6.46
N ILE A 396 16.89 -0.93 -7.46
CA ILE A 396 15.77 -0.55 -8.35
C ILE A 396 14.50 -0.31 -7.53
N TRP A 397 14.27 -1.18 -6.54
CA TRP A 397 13.15 -1.07 -5.61
C TRP A 397 13.19 0.22 -4.78
N GLU A 398 14.34 0.54 -4.17
CA GLU A 398 14.53 1.78 -3.41
C GLU A 398 14.32 3.04 -4.27
N LEU A 399 14.71 3.01 -5.55
CA LEU A 399 14.49 4.12 -6.48
C LEU A 399 12.99 4.32 -6.81
N ASN A 400 12.27 3.22 -7.05
CA ASN A 400 10.85 3.30 -7.42
C ASN A 400 9.94 3.66 -6.24
N ALA A 401 10.39 3.45 -5.01
CA ALA A 401 9.68 3.81 -3.79
C ALA A 401 9.87 5.28 -3.36
N MET A 402 10.64 6.09 -4.10
CA MET A 402 10.93 7.50 -3.73
C MET A 402 9.71 8.42 -3.98
N PRO A 403 9.11 9.02 -2.93
CA PRO A 403 7.99 9.94 -3.09
C PRO A 403 8.52 11.33 -3.48
N SER A 404 8.79 11.54 -4.78
CA SER A 404 9.43 12.73 -5.35
C SER A 404 10.87 13.01 -4.86
N PRO A 405 11.76 13.55 -5.71
CA PRO A 405 13.16 13.73 -5.37
C PRO A 405 13.34 14.80 -4.28
N GLY A 406 13.93 14.41 -3.14
CA GLY A 406 14.34 15.36 -2.12
C GLY A 406 14.46 14.84 -0.69
N LYS A 407 15.49 14.04 -0.37
CA LYS A 407 16.43 14.19 0.80
C LYS A 407 17.39 12.98 0.93
N GLU A 408 18.30 13.03 1.93
CA GLU A 408 19.53 12.22 2.10
C GLU A 408 19.53 10.73 1.68
N LEU A 409 18.43 10.00 1.85
CA LEU A 409 18.30 8.61 1.35
C LEU A 409 18.52 8.52 -0.17
N ASP A 410 18.03 9.50 -0.94
CA ASP A 410 18.26 9.61 -2.38
C ASP A 410 19.75 9.68 -2.72
N LYS A 411 20.55 10.36 -1.87
CA LYS A 411 22.00 10.46 -2.07
C LYS A 411 22.68 9.14 -1.77
N ILE A 412 22.26 8.40 -0.75
CA ILE A 412 22.89 7.13 -0.38
C ILE A 412 22.69 6.10 -1.49
N VAL A 413 21.46 5.93 -1.97
CA VAL A 413 21.11 4.99 -3.05
C VAL A 413 21.79 5.39 -4.36
N LEU A 414 21.72 6.67 -4.74
CA LEU A 414 22.39 7.15 -5.95
C LEU A 414 23.92 7.10 -5.84
N ASN A 415 24.51 7.35 -4.67
CA ASN A 415 25.96 7.19 -4.46
C ASN A 415 26.38 5.73 -4.53
N TYR A 416 25.57 4.82 -4.02
CA TYR A 416 25.79 3.38 -4.12
C TYR A 416 25.75 2.90 -5.57
N ILE A 417 24.74 3.32 -6.35
CA ILE A 417 24.66 3.04 -7.79
C ILE A 417 25.89 3.60 -8.50
N ASN A 418 26.26 4.86 -8.25
CA ASN A 418 27.45 5.45 -8.88
C ASN A 418 28.73 4.68 -8.51
N LYS A 419 28.89 4.26 -7.26
CA LYS A 419 30.01 3.42 -6.83
C LYS A 419 30.06 2.09 -7.58
N LYS A 420 28.93 1.40 -7.75
CA LYS A 420 28.85 0.13 -8.48
C LYS A 420 29.12 0.30 -9.98
N ILE A 421 28.66 1.40 -10.57
CA ILE A 421 28.97 1.79 -11.96
C ILE A 421 30.48 2.04 -12.10
N GLU A 422 31.08 2.82 -11.20
CA GLU A 422 32.51 3.13 -11.20
C GLU A 422 33.38 1.89 -11.04
N GLN A 423 32.91 0.92 -10.25
CA GLN A 423 33.56 -0.38 -10.06
C GLN A 423 33.36 -1.36 -11.23
N LYS A 424 32.48 -1.06 -12.20
CA LYS A 424 32.02 -1.99 -13.24
C LYS A 424 31.66 -3.38 -12.68
N ASP A 425 30.89 -3.41 -11.59
CA ASP A 425 30.55 -4.64 -10.87
C ASP A 425 29.52 -5.48 -11.66
N LEU A 426 29.98 -6.24 -12.66
CA LEU A 426 29.12 -7.04 -13.54
C LEU A 426 28.30 -8.10 -12.76
N LYS A 427 28.80 -8.56 -11.61
CA LYS A 427 28.08 -9.48 -10.72
C LYS A 427 26.88 -8.80 -10.08
N TYR A 428 27.01 -7.54 -9.66
CA TYR A 428 25.91 -6.72 -9.14
C TYR A 428 24.84 -6.45 -10.21
N PHE A 429 25.25 -6.10 -11.44
CA PHE A 429 24.30 -5.82 -12.52
C PHE A 429 23.63 -7.08 -13.07
N SER A 430 24.28 -8.25 -12.98
CA SER A 430 23.75 -9.62 -13.20
C SER A 430 23.24 -9.97 -14.60
N SER A 431 22.53 -9.08 -15.29
CA SER A 431 22.01 -9.28 -16.65
C SER A 431 21.66 -7.95 -17.33
N GLN A 432 21.58 -7.97 -18.66
CA GLN A 432 21.16 -6.81 -19.45
C GLN A 432 19.75 -6.33 -19.09
N HIS A 433 18.81 -7.26 -18.85
CA HIS A 433 17.45 -6.93 -18.40
C HIS A 433 17.47 -6.10 -17.11
N MET A 434 18.30 -6.48 -16.13
CA MET A 434 18.38 -5.76 -14.86
C MET A 434 18.99 -4.35 -15.01
N VAL A 435 19.94 -4.17 -15.94
CA VAL A 435 20.48 -2.83 -16.25
C VAL A 435 19.43 -1.96 -16.93
N ILE A 436 18.61 -2.51 -17.82
CA ILE A 436 17.49 -1.81 -18.47
C ILE A 436 16.45 -1.39 -17.43
N SER A 437 16.07 -2.29 -16.51
CA SER A 437 15.12 -1.99 -15.42
C SER A 437 15.64 -0.92 -14.45
N LEU A 438 16.96 -0.87 -14.21
CA LEU A 438 17.60 0.22 -13.46
C LEU A 438 17.51 1.54 -14.21
N PHE A 439 17.82 1.54 -15.50
CA PHE A 439 17.72 2.74 -16.31
C PHE A 439 16.29 3.26 -16.38
N ASP A 440 15.30 2.39 -16.54
CA ASP A 440 13.88 2.75 -16.54
C ASP A 440 13.44 3.40 -15.22
N SER A 441 13.92 2.87 -14.09
CA SER A 441 13.61 3.43 -12.77
C SER A 441 14.27 4.79 -12.56
N LEU A 442 15.50 4.97 -13.04
CA LEU A 442 16.23 6.25 -12.97
C LEU A 442 15.64 7.30 -13.94
N GLN A 443 15.14 6.92 -15.11
CA GLN A 443 14.51 7.88 -16.02
C GLN A 443 13.20 8.40 -15.45
N LYS A 444 12.41 7.57 -14.76
CA LYS A 444 11.18 7.98 -14.04
C LYS A 444 11.44 9.06 -13.00
N LEU A 445 12.64 9.07 -12.40
CA LEU A 445 13.11 10.10 -11.48
C LEU A 445 13.74 11.32 -12.17
N GLY A 446 13.67 11.40 -13.49
CA GLY A 446 14.26 12.49 -14.31
C GLY A 446 15.77 12.38 -14.51
N LEU A 447 16.41 11.27 -14.10
CA LEU A 447 17.87 11.12 -14.10
C LEU A 447 18.45 10.54 -15.40
N ARG A 448 17.65 10.45 -16.47
CA ARG A 448 18.03 9.85 -17.76
C ARG A 448 19.38 10.36 -18.31
N LYS A 449 19.60 11.68 -18.33
CA LYS A 449 20.80 12.30 -18.91
C LYS A 449 22.08 11.87 -18.18
N LYS A 450 21.97 11.65 -16.87
CA LYS A 450 23.10 11.31 -16.00
C LYS A 450 23.51 9.84 -16.12
N PHE A 451 22.55 8.93 -16.30
CA PHE A 451 22.79 7.49 -16.22
C PHE A 451 22.76 6.76 -17.57
N PHE A 452 22.22 7.34 -18.64
CA PHE A 452 22.19 6.71 -19.98
C PHE A 452 23.58 6.26 -20.43
N HIS A 453 24.55 7.18 -20.48
CA HIS A 453 25.91 6.88 -20.93
C HIS A 453 26.74 6.09 -19.91
N LYS A 454 26.30 6.02 -18.66
CA LYS A 454 26.99 5.27 -17.60
C LYS A 454 26.58 3.80 -17.57
N LEU A 455 25.31 3.52 -17.79
CA LEU A 455 24.75 2.17 -17.74
C LEU A 455 24.82 1.44 -19.08
N LEU A 456 24.76 2.15 -20.21
CA LEU A 456 24.82 1.52 -21.53
C LEU A 456 26.09 0.66 -21.74
N PRO A 457 27.32 1.11 -21.40
CA PRO A 457 28.51 0.27 -21.53
C PRO A 457 28.47 -0.99 -20.66
N ILE A 458 27.88 -0.90 -19.46
CA ILE A 458 27.74 -2.02 -18.54
C ILE A 458 26.75 -3.05 -19.09
N ALA A 459 25.62 -2.60 -19.65
CA ALA A 459 24.67 -3.48 -20.34
C ALA A 459 25.35 -4.21 -21.52
N CYS A 460 26.15 -3.50 -22.32
CA CYS A 460 26.85 -4.06 -23.47
C CYS A 460 27.96 -5.07 -23.10
N GLU A 461 28.54 -4.98 -21.89
CA GLU A 461 29.57 -5.90 -21.38
C GLU A 461 28.98 -7.20 -20.78
N LEU A 462 27.66 -7.26 -20.52
CA LEU A 462 27.00 -8.43 -19.94
C LEU A 462 26.62 -9.48 -20.99
N PRO A 463 26.54 -10.78 -20.63
CA PRO A 463 26.21 -11.85 -21.58
C PRO A 463 24.86 -11.64 -22.28
N VAL A 464 24.85 -11.88 -23.60
CA VAL A 464 23.67 -11.75 -24.45
C VAL A 464 22.80 -13.00 -24.31
N ASN A 465 21.57 -12.84 -23.81
CA ASN A 465 20.61 -13.94 -23.69
C ASN A 465 19.53 -13.90 -24.79
N SER A 466 19.14 -12.71 -25.27
CA SER A 466 18.14 -12.49 -26.34
C SER A 466 18.05 -11.01 -26.72
N THR A 467 17.28 -10.67 -27.75
CA THR A 467 16.79 -9.30 -28.00
C THR A 467 15.66 -8.95 -27.04
N PHE A 468 15.59 -7.71 -26.59
CA PHE A 468 14.57 -7.21 -25.66
C PHE A 468 13.44 -6.51 -26.41
N ASP A 469 12.20 -6.80 -26.05
CA ASP A 469 11.02 -6.08 -26.54
C ASP A 469 10.63 -4.93 -25.60
N TYR A 470 9.91 -3.94 -26.13
CA TYR A 470 9.45 -2.80 -25.34
C TYR A 470 8.33 -3.17 -24.35
N GLY A 471 7.58 -4.25 -24.63
CA GLY A 471 6.42 -4.67 -23.83
C GLY A 471 6.81 -5.03 -22.39
N GLN A 472 8.03 -5.52 -22.18
CA GLN A 472 8.59 -5.82 -20.86
C GLN A 472 8.73 -4.60 -19.92
N TRP A 473 8.75 -3.38 -20.46
CA TRP A 473 8.81 -2.11 -19.70
C TRP A 473 7.66 -1.17 -20.04
N ALA A 474 6.59 -1.67 -20.66
CA ALA A 474 5.41 -0.89 -20.96
C ALA A 474 4.54 -0.70 -19.71
N TYR A 475 3.99 0.51 -19.55
CA TYR A 475 3.08 0.86 -18.48
C TYR A 475 1.96 1.78 -18.99
N ILE A 476 0.88 1.89 -18.24
CA ILE A 476 -0.26 2.73 -18.59
C ILE A 476 0.16 4.19 -18.40
N HIS A 477 0.24 4.94 -19.50
CA HIS A 477 0.43 6.38 -19.46
C HIS A 477 -0.89 7.09 -19.15
N PHE A 478 -0.83 8.37 -18.78
CA PHE A 478 -2.00 9.20 -18.46
C PHE A 478 -3.04 9.30 -19.60
N ASP A 479 -2.67 8.91 -20.82
CA ASP A 479 -3.54 8.81 -22.01
C ASP A 479 -4.20 7.41 -22.15
N ASN A 480 -4.12 6.55 -21.12
CA ASN A 480 -4.49 5.14 -21.14
C ASN A 480 -3.77 4.28 -22.19
N SER A 481 -2.70 4.79 -22.81
CA SER A 481 -1.87 3.98 -23.70
C SER A 481 -0.92 3.11 -22.91
N PHE A 482 -0.86 1.82 -23.25
CA PHE A 482 0.09 0.87 -22.69
C PHE A 482 1.33 0.86 -23.58
N LYS A 483 2.33 1.68 -23.24
CA LYS A 483 3.59 1.81 -24.01
C LYS A 483 4.78 1.98 -23.06
N CYS A 484 5.97 1.69 -23.56
CA CYS A 484 7.22 1.94 -22.85
C CYS A 484 7.62 3.41 -22.98
N ASP A 485 8.34 3.95 -22.00
CA ASP A 485 8.89 5.30 -22.10
C ASP A 485 9.84 5.44 -23.29
N SER A 486 9.81 6.59 -23.96
CA SER A 486 10.62 6.86 -25.14
C SER A 486 12.14 6.83 -24.89
N ASP A 487 12.59 7.22 -23.69
CA ASP A 487 14.00 7.16 -23.32
C ASP A 487 14.40 5.73 -22.96
N THR A 488 13.52 4.96 -22.30
CA THR A 488 13.73 3.52 -22.06
C THR A 488 13.75 2.74 -23.37
N MET A 489 12.84 3.03 -24.33
CA MET A 489 12.84 2.46 -25.68
C MET A 489 14.18 2.72 -26.38
N ARG A 490 14.66 3.97 -26.34
CA ARG A 490 15.95 4.33 -26.94
C ARG A 490 17.13 3.61 -26.29
N PHE A 491 17.09 3.41 -24.97
CA PHE A 491 18.12 2.65 -24.26
C PHE A 491 18.11 1.17 -24.66
N ILE A 492 16.92 0.57 -24.75
CA ILE A 492 16.71 -0.80 -25.25
C ILE A 492 17.23 -0.95 -26.68
N ASP A 493 16.92 0.00 -27.57
CA ASP A 493 17.39 -0.01 -28.96
C ASP A 493 18.92 -0.03 -29.04
N CYS A 494 19.60 0.78 -28.23
CA CYS A 494 21.06 0.79 -28.18
C CYS A 494 21.65 -0.54 -27.68
N VAL A 495 21.03 -1.17 -26.67
CA VAL A 495 21.46 -2.49 -26.15
C VAL A 495 21.22 -3.57 -27.22
N ASN A 496 20.06 -3.55 -27.89
CA ASN A 496 19.72 -4.49 -28.96
C ASN A 496 20.60 -4.33 -30.20
N GLU A 497 20.93 -3.09 -30.59
CA GLU A 497 21.86 -2.79 -31.68
C GLU A 497 23.25 -3.35 -31.36
N HIS A 498 23.72 -3.18 -30.12
CA HIS A 498 24.98 -3.77 -29.66
C HIS A 498 24.95 -5.31 -29.69
N ASN A 499 23.88 -5.93 -29.18
CA ASN A 499 23.70 -7.38 -29.19
C ASN A 499 23.65 -7.96 -30.61
N SER A 500 23.01 -7.24 -31.53
CA SER A 500 22.93 -7.62 -32.95
C SER A 500 24.30 -7.54 -33.63
N ASN A 501 25.12 -6.55 -33.27
CA ASN A 501 26.49 -6.38 -33.78
C ASN A 501 27.47 -7.46 -33.26
N GLN A 502 27.17 -8.15 -32.16
CA GLN A 502 27.95 -9.32 -31.70
C GLN A 502 27.55 -10.64 -32.40
N VAL A 503 26.38 -10.70 -33.05
CA VAL A 503 25.82 -11.95 -33.61
C VAL A 503 25.78 -11.98 -35.15
N ALA A 504 25.94 -10.87 -35.87
CA ALA A 504 26.02 -10.93 -37.33
C ALA A 504 26.86 -9.81 -37.97
N SER A 505 28.01 -10.23 -38.53
CA SER A 505 28.47 -9.71 -39.81
C SER A 505 27.38 -9.93 -40.87
N ASN A 506 26.77 -8.86 -41.39
CA ASN A 506 26.41 -8.61 -42.80
C ASN A 506 25.18 -7.69 -42.97
N GLN A 507 25.43 -6.51 -43.59
CA GLN A 507 24.63 -5.74 -44.57
C GLN A 507 23.19 -5.26 -44.20
N SER A 508 22.64 -4.12 -44.65
CA SER A 508 23.04 -2.76 -45.05
C SER A 508 21.74 -1.94 -45.26
N THR A 509 21.71 -0.66 -44.82
CA THR A 509 20.98 0.56 -45.29
C THR A 509 19.67 0.48 -46.12
N ASP A 510 18.65 1.32 -45.84
CA ASP A 510 18.45 2.72 -46.31
C ASP A 510 17.01 3.26 -45.99
N TYR A 511 16.82 4.55 -45.68
CA TYR A 511 15.50 5.21 -45.45
C TYR A 511 15.41 6.60 -46.12
N LYS A 512 14.28 6.91 -46.78
CA LYS A 512 13.98 8.23 -47.39
C LYS A 512 12.71 8.90 -46.83
N LYS A 513 12.78 10.24 -46.85
CA LYS A 513 11.91 11.35 -46.36
C LYS A 513 10.70 11.70 -47.25
N ILE A 514 9.72 12.47 -46.71
CA ILE A 514 8.88 13.60 -47.28
C ILE A 514 7.67 13.87 -46.34
N LYS A 515 6.98 15.03 -46.18
CA LYS A 515 7.20 16.51 -46.18
C LYS A 515 5.78 17.21 -46.05
N TYR A 516 5.60 18.20 -45.16
CA TYR A 516 4.66 19.39 -44.99
C TYR A 516 3.19 19.42 -45.56
N ASP A 517 2.18 20.25 -45.15
CA ASP A 517 2.12 21.71 -44.86
C ASP A 517 0.72 22.25 -44.35
N HIS A 518 0.73 23.40 -43.63
CA HIS A 518 -0.13 24.65 -43.64
C HIS A 518 -1.69 24.67 -43.37
N ILE A 519 -2.42 25.72 -42.86
CA ILE A 519 -2.23 27.12 -42.34
C ILE A 519 -3.57 27.72 -41.75
N SER A 520 -3.49 28.49 -40.63
CA SER A 520 -4.17 29.79 -40.26
C SER A 520 -5.69 29.98 -39.93
N HIS A 521 -6.03 30.69 -38.83
CA HIS A 521 -6.37 32.16 -38.76
C HIS A 521 -6.88 32.67 -37.36
N GLN A 522 -6.11 33.52 -36.65
CA GLN A 522 -6.46 34.96 -36.50
C GLN A 522 -7.53 35.55 -35.53
N LYS A 523 -7.24 35.99 -34.27
CA LYS A 523 -7.48 37.42 -33.84
C LYS A 523 -6.99 37.85 -32.44
N ILE A 524 -6.42 39.07 -32.44
CA ILE A 524 -5.73 39.91 -31.43
C ILE A 524 -4.30 39.44 -31.10
N CYS A 525 -3.33 40.34 -31.28
CA CYS A 525 -1.89 40.07 -31.16
C CYS A 525 -1.27 40.96 -30.07
N LEU A 526 -0.64 40.39 -29.04
CA LEU A 526 0.24 41.06 -28.08
C LEU A 526 1.58 41.39 -28.76
N ASP A 527 2.23 42.47 -28.37
CA ASP A 527 3.59 42.79 -28.82
C ASP A 527 4.65 42.09 -27.95
N LYS A 528 5.88 42.00 -28.50
CA LYS A 528 6.99 41.23 -27.92
C LYS A 528 7.40 41.73 -26.54
N THR A 529 7.35 43.05 -26.32
CA THR A 529 7.77 43.69 -25.08
C THR A 529 6.79 43.37 -23.94
N HIS A 530 5.49 43.51 -24.20
CA HIS A 530 4.47 43.22 -23.18
C HIS A 530 4.39 41.73 -22.88
N TYR A 531 4.48 40.86 -23.88
CA TYR A 531 4.51 39.40 -23.67
C TYR A 531 5.73 38.98 -22.83
N SER A 532 6.90 39.56 -23.11
CA SER A 532 8.14 39.28 -22.38
C SER A 532 8.05 39.62 -20.90
N GLN A 533 7.46 40.77 -20.55
CA GLN A 533 7.25 41.17 -19.16
C GLN A 533 6.28 40.23 -18.44
N LEU A 534 5.19 39.86 -19.11
CA LEU A 534 4.14 39.01 -18.55
C LEU A 534 4.64 37.58 -18.23
N VAL A 535 5.46 37.00 -19.11
CA VAL A 535 6.08 35.69 -18.88
C VAL A 535 7.02 35.73 -17.67
N LYS A 536 7.90 36.74 -17.60
CA LYS A 536 8.85 36.88 -16.48
C LYS A 536 8.15 37.15 -15.15
N GLU A 537 7.11 37.97 -15.16
CA GLU A 537 6.32 38.28 -13.95
C GLU A 537 5.60 37.03 -13.42
N ILE A 538 4.92 36.26 -14.28
CA ILE A 538 4.22 35.04 -13.86
C ILE A 538 5.20 33.97 -13.37
N LEU A 539 6.33 33.78 -14.05
CA LEU A 539 7.36 32.81 -13.65
C LEU A 539 8.04 33.20 -12.33
N SER A 540 8.28 34.49 -12.10
CA SER A 540 8.85 34.97 -10.82
C SER A 540 7.92 34.71 -9.62
N ASN A 541 6.60 34.71 -9.84
CA ASN A 541 5.60 34.44 -8.80
C ASN A 541 5.44 32.92 -8.50
N LEU A 542 5.95 32.03 -9.34
CA LEU A 542 5.92 30.57 -9.13
C LEU A 542 6.96 30.08 -8.09
N ASN A 543 7.97 30.90 -7.77
CA ASN A 543 8.99 30.57 -6.78
C ASN A 543 8.54 30.75 -5.31
N GLY A 544 7.27 31.12 -5.05
CA GLY A 544 6.81 31.56 -3.73
C GLY A 544 5.74 30.71 -3.00
N TYR A 545 5.09 29.72 -3.62
CA TYR A 545 3.97 29.00 -2.98
C TYR A 545 3.89 27.52 -3.33
N PHE A 546 3.61 26.68 -2.32
CA PHE A 546 3.41 25.24 -2.45
C PHE A 546 1.96 24.90 -2.86
N CYS A 547 1.85 23.98 -3.82
CA CYS A 547 0.77 23.01 -4.02
C CYS A 547 -0.68 23.57 -4.10
N GLY A 548 -1.20 23.63 -5.33
CA GLY A 548 -2.64 23.80 -5.62
C GLY A 548 -2.97 24.84 -6.68
N SER A 549 -2.08 25.81 -6.91
CA SER A 549 -2.26 26.88 -7.92
C SER A 549 -1.33 26.77 -9.13
N TYR A 550 -0.38 25.84 -9.13
CA TYR A 550 0.63 25.65 -10.18
C TYR A 550 0.00 25.48 -11.57
N ASP A 551 -0.95 24.56 -11.71
CA ASP A 551 -1.61 24.27 -12.98
C ASP A 551 -2.42 25.47 -13.51
N LYS A 552 -2.90 26.35 -12.64
CA LYS A 552 -3.70 27.52 -13.03
C LYS A 552 -2.83 28.59 -13.71
N TYR A 553 -1.62 28.85 -13.19
CA TYR A 553 -0.69 29.83 -13.77
C TYR A 553 -0.09 29.34 -15.08
N TRP A 554 0.26 28.06 -15.16
CA TRP A 554 0.69 27.43 -16.41
C TRP A 554 -0.42 27.47 -17.48
N ASN A 555 -1.68 27.19 -17.10
CA ASN A 555 -2.82 27.33 -18.01
C ASN A 555 -3.04 28.77 -18.49
N TYR A 556 -2.79 29.79 -17.66
CA TYR A 556 -2.84 31.19 -18.10
C TYR A 556 -1.72 31.52 -19.09
N LEU A 557 -0.48 31.11 -18.79
CA LEU A 557 0.66 31.31 -19.69
C LEU A 557 0.42 30.65 -21.04
N VAL A 558 -0.08 29.42 -21.06
CA VAL A 558 -0.39 28.67 -22.29
C VAL A 558 -1.50 29.35 -23.09
N LYS A 559 -2.58 29.83 -22.44
CA LYS A 559 -3.68 30.54 -23.12
C LYS A 559 -3.26 31.89 -23.71
N ILE A 560 -2.39 32.63 -23.02
CA ILE A 560 -1.84 33.89 -23.52
C ILE A 560 -0.86 33.63 -24.67
N SER A 561 -0.01 32.62 -24.52
CA SER A 561 1.03 32.26 -25.49
C SER A 561 0.48 31.63 -26.77
N CYS A 562 -0.57 30.81 -26.67
CA CYS A 562 -1.25 30.18 -27.82
C CYS A 562 -2.42 31.02 -28.36
N GLY A 563 -2.84 32.06 -27.64
CA GLY A 563 -3.89 32.99 -28.06
C GLY A 563 -3.28 34.32 -28.51
N PRO A 564 -3.40 35.38 -27.70
CA PRO A 564 -3.01 36.71 -28.13
C PRO A 564 -1.51 36.88 -28.44
N ALA A 565 -0.58 36.09 -27.90
CA ALA A 565 0.84 36.21 -28.25
C ALA A 565 1.32 35.17 -29.29
N LYS A 566 0.41 34.39 -29.90
CA LYS A 566 0.76 33.22 -30.75
C LYS A 566 1.82 33.48 -31.83
N LYS A 567 1.81 34.66 -32.46
CA LYS A 567 2.77 34.99 -33.52
C LYS A 567 4.20 35.23 -33.04
N ILE A 568 4.37 35.61 -31.78
CA ILE A 568 5.65 36.08 -31.22
C ILE A 568 6.15 35.19 -30.08
N ALA A 569 5.26 34.38 -29.48
CA ALA A 569 5.53 33.65 -28.25
C ALA A 569 6.70 32.67 -28.40
N ARG A 570 6.66 31.80 -29.42
CA ARG A 570 7.72 30.80 -29.63
C ARG A 570 9.08 31.43 -29.89
N GLU A 571 9.14 32.45 -30.74
CA GLU A 571 10.39 33.16 -31.03
C GLU A 571 10.95 33.85 -29.78
N THR A 572 10.08 34.49 -29.00
CA THR A 572 10.46 35.19 -27.76
C THR A 572 10.93 34.21 -26.68
N ILE A 573 10.25 33.08 -26.51
CA ILE A 573 10.65 32.03 -25.55
C ILE A 573 11.98 31.40 -26.00
N GLN A 574 12.18 31.18 -27.29
CA GLN A 574 13.44 30.64 -27.80
C GLN A 574 14.61 31.62 -27.60
N GLU A 575 14.37 32.92 -27.73
CA GLU A 575 15.35 33.96 -27.37
C GLU A 575 15.64 33.96 -25.87
N PHE A 576 14.66 33.74 -25.00
CA PHE A 576 14.91 33.58 -23.56
C PHE A 576 15.77 32.36 -23.25
N ILE A 577 15.48 31.22 -23.89
CA ILE A 577 16.30 30.00 -23.75
C ILE A 577 17.75 30.25 -24.21
N ASN A 578 17.93 31.02 -25.28
CA ASN A 578 19.26 31.28 -25.83
C ASN A 578 20.03 32.39 -25.10
N SER A 579 19.36 33.17 -24.24
CA SER A 579 19.95 34.33 -23.55
C SER A 579 20.07 34.18 -22.03
N THR A 580 19.52 33.10 -21.46
CA THR A 580 19.67 32.77 -20.04
C THR A 580 20.69 31.65 -19.86
N ASP A 581 21.57 31.79 -18.86
CA ASP A 581 22.51 30.74 -18.43
C ASP A 581 21.96 29.97 -17.20
N ASP A 582 20.76 30.31 -16.72
CA ASP A 582 20.11 29.64 -15.59
C ASP A 582 19.30 28.42 -16.09
N ASP A 583 19.77 27.23 -15.72
CA ASP A 583 19.17 25.95 -16.08
C ASP A 583 17.69 25.84 -15.66
N CYS A 584 17.28 26.46 -14.55
CA CYS A 584 15.89 26.42 -14.08
C CYS A 584 14.96 27.23 -14.99
N ASP A 585 15.40 28.40 -15.45
CA ASP A 585 14.66 29.24 -16.39
C ASP A 585 14.53 28.53 -17.75
N ILE A 586 15.61 27.89 -18.23
CA ILE A 586 15.60 27.09 -19.47
C ILE A 586 14.56 25.97 -19.37
N ILE A 587 14.49 25.28 -18.22
CA ILE A 587 13.51 24.21 -17.99
C ILE A 587 12.07 24.75 -18.02
N GLN A 588 11.80 25.89 -17.36
CA GLN A 588 10.47 26.50 -17.33
C GLN A 588 10.03 26.98 -18.72
N TYR A 589 10.93 27.56 -19.51
CA TYR A 589 10.65 27.99 -20.88
C TYR A 589 10.39 26.80 -21.83
N ASN A 590 11.16 25.72 -21.71
CA ASN A 590 10.92 24.50 -22.50
C ASN A 590 9.62 23.80 -22.11
N HIS A 591 9.26 23.80 -20.82
CA HIS A 591 7.98 23.30 -20.36
C HIS A 591 6.81 24.13 -20.93
N LEU A 592 6.94 25.46 -20.98
CA LEU A 592 5.94 26.31 -21.63
C LEU A 592 5.76 25.98 -23.11
N LEU A 593 6.86 25.77 -23.85
CA LEU A 593 6.80 25.37 -25.27
C LEU A 593 6.06 24.04 -25.45
N HIS A 594 6.35 23.05 -24.61
CA HIS A 594 5.67 21.75 -24.64
C HIS A 594 4.17 21.89 -24.35
N LEU A 595 3.79 22.66 -23.32
CA LEU A 595 2.37 22.88 -23.02
C LEU A 595 1.65 23.68 -24.12
N MET A 596 2.37 24.56 -24.82
CA MET A 596 1.84 25.23 -26.01
C MET A 596 1.60 24.24 -27.15
N ASP A 597 2.52 23.30 -27.39
CA ASP A 597 2.34 22.22 -28.38
C ASP A 597 1.11 21.36 -28.04
N GLU A 598 0.94 20.96 -26.77
CA GLU A 598 -0.23 20.20 -26.31
C GLU A 598 -1.55 20.98 -26.47
N TYR A 599 -1.55 22.28 -26.16
CA TYR A 599 -2.75 23.11 -26.26
C TYR A 599 -3.17 23.36 -27.71
N GLU A 600 -2.22 23.53 -28.62
CA GLU A 600 -2.48 23.67 -30.05
C GLU A 600 -2.98 22.35 -30.67
N TYR A 601 -2.48 21.21 -30.19
CA TYR A 601 -2.97 19.89 -30.60
C TYR A 601 -4.41 19.62 -30.14
N LYS A 602 -4.75 19.98 -28.88
CA LYS A 602 -6.10 19.78 -28.32
C LYS A 602 -7.18 20.70 -28.88
N ASN A 603 -6.82 21.90 -29.36
CA ASN A 603 -7.77 22.92 -29.82
C ASN A 603 -7.67 23.20 -31.34
N GLY A 604 -6.99 22.35 -32.09
CA GLY A 604 -6.69 22.51 -33.52
C GLY A 604 -7.65 21.85 -34.51
N ASN A 605 -8.90 21.53 -34.11
CA ASN A 605 -9.97 21.09 -35.01
C ASN A 605 -10.97 22.22 -35.27
#